data_AF-A0A5M9M478-F1
#
_entry.id   AF-A0A5M9M478-F1
#
_cell.length_a   1.000
_cell.length_b   1.000
_cell.length_c   1.000
_cell.angle_alpha   90.00
_cell.angle_beta   90.00
_cell.angle_gamma   90.00
#
_symmetry.space_group_name_H-M   'P 1'
#
loop_
_entity.id
_entity.type
_entity.pdbx_description
1 polymer ?
#
loop_
_entity_poly.entity_id
_entity_poly.type
_entity_poly.pdbx_seq_one_letter_code
_entity_poly.pdbx_strand_id
1 'polypeptide(L)'
;MALRGVDYTEEEITQFRGGGPLPMLEKLSEYVFSKSSQRQRFYKALMCHWVSVEHLNLARRFPYTTPKSMLDRFDMIERLWRDNPQLDVLDSIDLIEVTDFVWGFLVRKLFYDPQKHLPWVPNEMEDVYREPEWEYFIMNLLSYIRPPNVVELLLLHHWGSEVWPRNRSHYLLELGFLNVPQVFSHPAEHPDNSYPLEYLEDNMINKLQKLYQRLGVSKEHLELAWEQYRDPESWAQCTKGRVFSFTEGMEIATEILNF
;
A
#
# COMPACT_ATOMS: atom_id res chain seq x y z
N MET A 1 -3.42 -21.63 -8.18
CA MET A 1 -4.78 -22.06 -8.55
C MET A 1 -5.29 -21.03 -9.55
N ALA A 2 -5.17 -21.31 -10.86
CA ALA A 2 -5.61 -20.37 -11.89
C ALA A 2 -7.11 -20.15 -11.72
N LEU A 3 -7.54 -18.88 -11.65
CA LEU A 3 -8.97 -18.54 -11.70
C LEU A 3 -9.53 -19.17 -12.99
N ARG A 4 -10.31 -20.24 -12.84
CA ARG A 4 -11.05 -20.85 -13.96
C ARG A 4 -11.91 -19.74 -14.56
N GLY A 5 -11.81 -19.58 -15.88
CA GLY A 5 -12.54 -18.55 -16.62
C GLY A 5 -13.99 -18.50 -16.17
N VAL A 6 -14.40 -17.30 -15.74
CA VAL A 6 -15.80 -17.00 -15.47
C VAL A 6 -16.48 -16.89 -16.82
N ASP A 7 -17.33 -17.84 -17.16
CA ASP A 7 -18.18 -17.77 -18.34
C ASP A 7 -19.35 -16.83 -18.01
N TYR A 8 -19.32 -15.62 -18.58
CA TYR A 8 -20.38 -14.63 -18.43
C TYR A 8 -21.51 -14.88 -19.44
N THR A 9 -22.75 -14.62 -19.05
CA THR A 9 -23.91 -14.72 -19.93
C THR A 9 -24.02 -13.51 -20.86
N GLU A 10 -24.72 -13.65 -21.99
CA GLU A 10 -24.98 -12.54 -22.94
C GLU A 10 -25.67 -11.33 -22.28
N GLU A 11 -26.56 -11.55 -21.30
CA GLU A 11 -27.19 -10.48 -20.52
C GLU A 11 -26.17 -9.70 -19.67
N GLU A 12 -25.19 -10.40 -19.08
CA GLU A 12 -24.11 -9.78 -18.30
C GLU A 12 -23.19 -8.97 -19.22
N ILE A 13 -22.84 -9.50 -20.38
CA ILE A 13 -22.07 -8.80 -21.43
C ILE A 13 -22.79 -7.52 -21.87
N THR A 14 -24.13 -7.55 -21.93
CA THR A 14 -24.93 -6.39 -22.33
C THR A 14 -25.01 -5.34 -21.21
N GLN A 15 -25.09 -5.74 -19.94
CA GLN A 15 -24.94 -4.84 -18.79
C GLN A 15 -23.55 -4.16 -18.75
N PHE A 16 -22.48 -4.88 -19.08
CA PHE A 16 -21.12 -4.32 -19.17
C PHE A 16 -20.96 -3.26 -20.27
N ARG A 17 -21.81 -3.28 -21.30
CA ARG A 17 -21.82 -2.28 -22.39
C ARG A 17 -22.76 -1.09 -22.11
N GLY A 18 -23.60 -1.18 -21.08
CA GLY A 18 -24.71 -0.26 -20.81
C GLY A 18 -24.41 0.95 -19.94
N GLY A 19 -23.14 1.29 -19.67
CA GLY A 19 -22.75 2.52 -18.97
C GLY A 19 -23.11 2.60 -17.48
N GLY A 20 -23.53 1.49 -16.87
CA GLY A 20 -23.67 1.39 -15.42
C GLY A 20 -22.35 0.94 -14.79
N PRO A 21 -21.84 1.64 -13.77
CA PRO A 21 -20.71 1.14 -13.01
C PRO A 21 -21.18 0.06 -12.03
N LEU A 22 -20.27 -0.84 -11.64
CA LEU A 22 -20.37 -1.74 -10.48
C LEU A 22 -20.83 -3.21 -10.59
N PRO A 23 -21.40 -3.78 -11.67
CA PRO A 23 -21.66 -5.23 -11.67
C PRO A 23 -20.39 -6.09 -11.59
N MET A 24 -19.24 -5.55 -12.02
CA MET A 24 -17.97 -6.28 -12.17
C MET A 24 -17.27 -6.57 -10.83
N LEU A 25 -17.11 -5.54 -9.99
CA LEU A 25 -16.41 -5.64 -8.71
C LEU A 25 -17.32 -6.20 -7.62
N GLU A 26 -18.62 -5.86 -7.63
CA GLU A 26 -19.59 -6.41 -6.68
C GLU A 26 -19.82 -7.91 -6.87
N LYS A 27 -19.84 -8.45 -8.10
CA LYS A 27 -19.97 -9.91 -8.31
C LYS A 27 -18.69 -10.68 -7.96
N LEU A 28 -17.52 -10.14 -8.28
CA LEU A 28 -16.24 -10.68 -7.78
C LEU A 28 -16.22 -10.71 -6.26
N SER A 29 -16.90 -9.72 -5.67
CA SER A 29 -17.00 -9.61 -4.23
C SER A 29 -17.89 -10.73 -3.66
N GLU A 30 -19.14 -10.90 -4.10
CA GLU A 30 -20.09 -11.88 -3.53
C GLU A 30 -19.61 -13.34 -3.58
N TYR A 31 -18.80 -13.71 -4.58
CA TYR A 31 -18.35 -15.08 -4.77
C TYR A 31 -17.24 -15.56 -3.81
N VAL A 32 -16.58 -14.65 -3.07
CA VAL A 32 -15.28 -14.93 -2.45
C VAL A 32 -15.27 -14.83 -0.90
N PHE A 33 -16.28 -14.22 -0.28
CA PHE A 33 -16.21 -13.87 1.15
C PHE A 33 -16.94 -14.83 2.09
N SER A 34 -16.18 -15.73 2.70
CA SER A 34 -16.48 -16.26 4.03
C SER A 34 -15.62 -15.51 5.07
N LYS A 35 -16.06 -15.40 6.33
CA LYS A 35 -15.26 -14.75 7.40
C LYS A 35 -13.85 -15.39 7.57
N SER A 36 -13.71 -16.69 7.31
CA SER A 36 -12.42 -17.38 7.37
C SER A 36 -11.47 -17.02 6.21
N SER A 37 -12.01 -16.69 5.03
CA SER A 37 -11.20 -16.30 3.87
C SER A 37 -10.72 -14.85 3.94
N GLN A 38 -11.45 -13.95 4.61
CA GLN A 38 -11.06 -12.54 4.75
C GLN A 38 -9.78 -12.34 5.56
N ARG A 39 -9.68 -12.96 6.74
CA ARG A 39 -8.49 -12.87 7.60
C ARG A 39 -7.25 -13.40 6.88
N GLN A 40 -7.38 -14.52 6.17
CA GLN A 40 -6.29 -15.10 5.39
C GLN A 40 -5.85 -14.17 4.26
N ARG A 41 -6.79 -13.55 3.55
CA ARG A 41 -6.51 -12.57 2.49
C ARG A 41 -5.80 -11.34 3.03
N PHE A 42 -6.28 -10.79 4.15
CA PHE A 42 -5.62 -9.70 4.85
C PHE A 42 -4.16 -10.03 5.16
N TYR A 43 -3.91 -11.14 5.85
CA TYR A 43 -2.53 -11.53 6.21
C TYR A 43 -1.68 -11.81 4.97
N LYS A 44 -2.23 -12.44 3.93
CA LYS A 44 -1.51 -12.66 2.67
C LYS A 44 -1.07 -11.34 2.04
N ALA A 45 -1.98 -10.38 1.91
CA ALA A 45 -1.69 -9.07 1.35
C ALA A 45 -0.74 -8.26 2.25
N LEU A 46 -0.92 -8.31 3.57
CA LEU A 46 -0.03 -7.67 4.54
C LEU A 46 1.40 -8.21 4.46
N MET A 47 1.54 -9.54 4.35
CA MET A 47 2.85 -10.17 4.19
C MET A 47 3.48 -9.79 2.84
N CYS A 48 2.70 -9.73 1.76
CA CYS A 48 3.20 -9.30 0.45
C CYS A 48 3.69 -7.85 0.50
N HIS A 49 2.93 -6.96 1.12
CA HIS A 49 3.32 -5.57 1.36
C HIS A 49 4.60 -5.50 2.18
N TRP A 50 4.63 -6.15 3.35
CA TRP A 50 5.80 -6.17 4.23
C TRP A 50 7.05 -6.68 3.51
N VAL A 51 6.98 -7.83 2.84
CA VAL A 51 8.14 -8.40 2.14
C VAL A 51 8.70 -7.41 1.12
N SER A 52 7.83 -6.68 0.41
CA SER A 52 8.27 -5.68 -0.58
C SER A 52 9.01 -4.51 0.07
N VAL A 53 8.47 -3.98 1.16
CA VAL A 53 9.09 -2.88 1.93
C VAL A 53 10.40 -3.34 2.59
N GLU A 54 10.48 -4.59 3.04
CA GLU A 54 11.71 -5.15 3.62
C GLU A 54 12.80 -5.31 2.55
N HIS A 55 12.47 -5.76 1.35
CA HIS A 55 13.44 -5.82 0.24
C HIS A 55 14.04 -4.46 -0.08
N LEU A 56 13.21 -3.42 -0.13
CA LEU A 56 13.64 -2.05 -0.34
C LEU A 56 14.56 -1.55 0.79
N ASN A 57 14.19 -1.81 2.04
CA ASN A 57 15.01 -1.47 3.20
C ASN A 57 16.36 -2.20 3.22
N LEU A 58 16.39 -3.48 2.86
CA LEU A 58 17.63 -4.25 2.74
C LEU A 58 18.49 -3.72 1.59
N ALA A 59 17.87 -3.38 0.46
CA ALA A 59 18.57 -2.82 -0.68
C ALA A 59 19.26 -1.49 -0.34
N ARG A 60 18.63 -0.62 0.45
CA ARG A 60 19.25 0.65 0.88
C ARG A 60 20.48 0.49 1.76
N ARG A 61 20.52 -0.57 2.58
CA ARG A 61 21.65 -0.87 3.47
C ARG A 61 22.73 -1.72 2.80
N PHE A 62 22.51 -2.18 1.58
CA PHE A 62 23.44 -3.07 0.91
C PHE A 62 24.67 -2.30 0.39
N PRO A 63 25.91 -2.76 0.67
CA PRO A 63 27.11 -2.12 0.17
C PRO A 63 27.36 -2.52 -1.30
N TYR A 64 26.73 -1.79 -2.23
CA TYR A 64 26.94 -2.04 -3.65
C TYR A 64 28.36 -1.68 -4.10
N THR A 65 28.91 -2.52 -4.96
CA THR A 65 30.24 -2.29 -5.55
C THR A 65 30.21 -1.32 -6.72
N THR A 66 29.07 -1.22 -7.42
CA THR A 66 28.90 -0.35 -8.59
C THR A 66 27.50 0.29 -8.62
N PRO A 67 27.34 1.50 -9.19
CA PRO A 67 26.02 2.12 -9.37
C PRO A 67 25.06 1.25 -10.16
N LYS A 68 25.55 0.59 -11.24
CA LYS A 68 24.75 -0.34 -12.03
C LYS A 68 24.17 -1.48 -11.19
N SER A 69 24.97 -2.12 -10.32
CA SER A 69 24.48 -3.20 -9.46
C SER A 69 23.42 -2.74 -8.45
N MET A 70 23.47 -1.47 -8.04
CA MET A 70 22.45 -0.85 -7.22
C MET A 70 21.17 -0.64 -8.03
N LEU A 71 21.25 0.04 -9.18
CA LEU A 71 20.10 0.29 -10.05
C LEU A 71 19.39 -1.01 -10.45
N ASP A 72 20.15 -2.01 -10.91
CA ASP A 72 19.61 -3.34 -11.26
C ASP A 72 18.84 -3.98 -10.08
N ARG A 73 19.30 -3.74 -8.84
CA ARG A 73 18.65 -4.25 -7.63
C ARG A 73 17.37 -3.48 -7.30
N PHE A 74 17.36 -2.17 -7.42
CA PHE A 74 16.17 -1.35 -7.19
C PHE A 74 15.10 -1.61 -8.26
N ASP A 75 15.48 -1.70 -9.53
CA ASP A 75 14.59 -2.08 -10.64
C ASP A 75 13.92 -3.44 -10.40
N MET A 76 14.68 -4.41 -9.89
CA MET A 76 14.15 -5.73 -9.56
C MET A 76 13.07 -5.63 -8.47
N ILE A 77 13.30 -4.81 -7.43
CA ILE A 77 12.35 -4.68 -6.31
C ILE A 77 11.11 -3.91 -6.76
N GLU A 78 11.28 -2.86 -7.57
CA GLU A 78 10.15 -2.14 -8.17
C GLU A 78 9.27 -3.09 -8.97
N ARG A 79 9.84 -3.94 -9.85
CA ARG A 79 9.08 -4.95 -10.61
C ARG A 79 8.38 -5.97 -9.71
N LEU A 80 9.01 -6.39 -8.62
CA LEU A 80 8.41 -7.33 -7.67
C LEU A 80 7.23 -6.74 -6.92
N TRP A 81 7.26 -5.44 -6.64
CA TRP A 81 6.18 -4.75 -5.96
C TRP A 81 5.08 -4.32 -6.94
N ARG A 82 5.45 -3.52 -7.94
CA ARG A 82 4.54 -2.93 -8.94
C ARG A 82 3.92 -3.96 -9.86
N ASP A 83 4.74 -4.69 -10.62
CA ASP A 83 4.25 -5.52 -11.72
C ASP A 83 3.74 -6.88 -11.24
N ASN A 84 4.34 -7.40 -10.16
CA ASN A 84 4.16 -8.72 -9.57
C ASN A 84 3.28 -9.67 -10.41
N PRO A 85 3.86 -10.33 -11.43
CA PRO A 85 3.10 -11.14 -12.38
C PRO A 85 2.49 -12.39 -11.73
N GLN A 86 2.89 -12.72 -10.50
CA GLN A 86 2.36 -13.86 -9.77
C GLN A 86 1.04 -13.57 -9.05
N LEU A 87 0.73 -12.29 -8.80
CA LEU A 87 -0.55 -11.92 -8.18
C LEU A 87 -1.65 -11.95 -9.24
N ASP A 88 -2.76 -12.62 -8.92
CA ASP A 88 -3.98 -12.47 -9.70
C ASP A 88 -4.67 -11.11 -9.41
N VAL A 89 -5.78 -10.83 -10.08
CA VAL A 89 -6.50 -9.55 -9.89
C VAL A 89 -7.01 -9.38 -8.48
N LEU A 90 -7.47 -10.46 -7.83
CA LEU A 90 -8.00 -10.39 -6.48
C LEU A 90 -6.89 -10.07 -5.47
N ASP A 91 -5.76 -10.77 -5.59
CA ASP A 91 -4.59 -10.54 -4.77
C ASP A 91 -4.01 -9.13 -4.95
N SER A 92 -4.08 -8.58 -6.17
CA SER A 92 -3.69 -7.20 -6.46
C SER A 92 -4.63 -6.18 -5.78
N ILE A 93 -5.94 -6.41 -5.81
CA ILE A 93 -6.90 -5.56 -5.08
C ILE A 93 -6.64 -5.63 -3.57
N ASP A 94 -6.48 -6.84 -3.03
CA ASP A 94 -6.19 -7.02 -1.59
C ASP A 94 -4.90 -6.31 -1.19
N LEU A 95 -3.85 -6.39 -2.01
CA LEU A 95 -2.59 -5.70 -1.76
C LEU A 95 -2.78 -4.18 -1.76
N ILE A 96 -3.54 -3.62 -2.71
CA ILE A 96 -3.84 -2.19 -2.75
C ILE A 96 -4.60 -1.77 -1.49
N GLU A 97 -5.66 -2.48 -1.12
CA GLU A 97 -6.46 -2.15 0.08
C GLU A 97 -5.62 -2.20 1.35
N VAL A 98 -4.78 -3.23 1.50
CA VAL A 98 -3.92 -3.36 2.68
C VAL A 98 -2.83 -2.30 2.70
N THR A 99 -2.25 -1.97 1.54
CA THR A 99 -1.25 -0.91 1.43
C THR A 99 -1.86 0.43 1.82
N ASP A 100 -3.04 0.76 1.27
CA ASP A 100 -3.78 1.98 1.58
C ASP A 100 -4.21 2.03 3.06
N PHE A 101 -4.66 0.92 3.62
CA PHE A 101 -4.98 0.86 5.04
C PHE A 101 -3.74 1.07 5.94
N VAL A 102 -2.64 0.37 5.67
CA VAL A 102 -1.43 0.46 6.51
C VAL A 102 -0.76 1.83 6.35
N TRP A 103 -0.47 2.24 5.12
CA TRP A 103 0.25 3.47 4.82
C TRP A 103 -0.65 4.70 4.72
N GLY A 104 -1.78 4.58 4.03
CA GLY A 104 -2.73 5.68 3.86
C GLY A 104 -3.52 6.00 5.13
N PHE A 105 -3.98 5.00 5.87
CA PHE A 105 -4.78 5.22 7.08
C PHE A 105 -3.96 5.16 8.38
N LEU A 106 -3.35 4.02 8.72
CA LEU A 106 -2.72 3.82 10.03
C LEU A 106 -1.52 4.75 10.25
N VAL A 107 -0.62 4.88 9.27
CA VAL A 107 0.51 5.82 9.38
C VAL A 107 0.02 7.26 9.49
N ARG A 108 -0.91 7.71 8.63
CA ARG A 108 -1.45 9.07 8.74
C ARG A 108 -2.16 9.31 10.07
N LYS A 109 -2.77 8.30 10.69
CA LYS A 109 -3.32 8.39 12.05
C LYS A 109 -2.25 8.53 13.11
N LEU A 110 -1.15 7.79 13.03
CA LEU A 110 -0.01 7.92 13.96
C LEU A 110 0.64 9.30 13.89
N PHE A 111 0.68 9.89 12.71
CA PHE A 111 1.35 11.16 12.44
C PHE A 111 0.36 12.28 12.05
N TYR A 112 -0.88 12.23 12.54
CA TYR A 112 -1.98 13.09 12.04
C TYR A 112 -1.79 14.59 12.29
N ASP A 113 -0.97 14.96 13.27
CA ASP A 113 -0.77 16.35 13.69
C ASP A 113 0.45 16.94 12.96
N PRO A 114 0.25 17.83 11.97
CA PRO A 114 1.33 18.41 11.20
C PRO A 114 2.28 19.25 12.04
N GLN A 115 1.89 19.69 13.25
CA GLN A 115 2.77 20.47 14.12
C GLN A 115 3.67 19.59 15.01
N LYS A 116 3.41 18.27 15.07
CA LYS A 116 4.14 17.33 15.94
C LYS A 116 5.09 16.39 15.21
N HIS A 117 5.38 16.63 13.93
CA HIS A 117 6.31 15.79 13.18
C HIS A 117 7.79 16.11 13.47
N LEU A 118 8.13 17.35 13.81
CA LEU A 118 9.53 17.78 14.03
C LEU A 118 10.33 16.92 15.04
N PRO A 119 9.77 16.46 16.18
CA PRO A 119 10.50 15.55 17.08
C PRO A 119 10.92 14.21 16.45
N TRP A 120 10.28 13.81 15.35
CA TRP A 120 10.64 12.60 14.59
C TRP A 120 11.73 12.87 13.55
N VAL A 121 11.94 14.12 13.18
CA VAL A 121 12.96 14.50 12.21
C VAL A 121 14.33 14.58 12.92
N PRO A 122 15.38 13.92 12.39
CA PRO A 122 16.74 14.12 12.88
C PRO A 122 17.18 15.59 12.74
N ASN A 123 17.91 16.10 13.73
CA ASN A 123 18.31 17.52 13.81
C ASN A 123 19.02 18.00 12.53
N GLU A 124 19.76 17.12 11.87
CA GLU A 124 20.50 17.40 10.62
C GLU A 124 19.58 17.74 9.43
N MET A 125 18.31 17.34 9.50
CA MET A 125 17.30 17.56 8.47
C MET A 125 16.20 18.51 8.91
N GLU A 126 16.29 19.08 10.12
CA GLU A 126 15.24 19.93 10.65
C GLU A 126 14.93 21.10 9.71
N ASP A 127 15.95 21.72 9.10
CA ASP A 127 15.79 22.82 8.15
C ASP A 127 15.07 22.38 6.84
N VAL A 128 15.19 21.12 6.44
CA VAL A 128 14.50 20.56 5.24
C VAL A 128 13.01 20.33 5.53
N TYR A 129 12.65 20.05 6.79
CA TYR A 129 11.29 19.74 7.21
C TYR A 129 10.63 20.86 8.04
N ARG A 130 11.28 22.01 8.27
CA ARG A 130 10.82 23.07 9.19
C ARG A 130 9.54 23.77 8.71
N GLU A 131 9.41 24.04 7.41
CA GLU A 131 8.24 24.71 6.82
C GLU A 131 8.11 24.41 5.31
N PRO A 132 6.96 23.97 4.80
CA PRO A 132 6.02 23.00 5.33
C PRO A 132 5.76 21.91 4.28
N GLU A 133 6.23 20.69 4.47
CA GLU A 133 5.56 19.57 3.80
C GLU A 133 5.56 18.40 4.79
N TRP A 134 4.62 18.44 5.75
CA TRP A 134 4.27 17.26 6.52
C TRP A 134 3.97 16.10 5.56
N GLU A 135 3.37 16.41 4.42
CA GLU A 135 3.17 15.53 3.27
C GLU A 135 4.51 14.93 2.79
N TYR A 136 5.56 15.73 2.62
CA TYR A 136 6.89 15.25 2.26
C TYR A 136 7.51 14.37 3.35
N PHE A 137 7.34 14.74 4.62
CA PHE A 137 7.74 13.88 5.74
C PHE A 137 7.02 12.52 5.68
N ILE A 138 5.71 12.51 5.47
CA ILE A 138 4.91 11.29 5.34
C ILE A 138 5.36 10.49 4.11
N MET A 139 5.47 11.11 2.94
CA MET A 139 5.90 10.44 1.70
C MET A 139 7.26 9.76 1.86
N ASN A 140 8.22 10.44 2.49
CA ASN A 140 9.50 9.84 2.81
C ASN A 140 9.34 8.71 3.82
N LEU A 141 8.62 8.93 4.92
CA LEU A 141 8.41 7.94 5.97
C LEU A 141 7.80 6.63 5.45
N LEU A 142 6.80 6.73 4.57
CA LEU A 142 6.13 5.57 3.98
C LEU A 142 7.12 4.64 3.29
N SER A 143 8.17 5.19 2.69
CA SER A 143 9.20 4.41 2.01
C SER A 143 10.06 3.57 2.97
N TYR A 144 10.11 3.89 4.27
CA TYR A 144 10.95 3.20 5.27
C TYR A 144 10.13 2.40 6.29
N ILE A 145 8.93 2.89 6.64
CA ILE A 145 8.13 2.31 7.71
C ILE A 145 7.53 0.97 7.29
N ARG A 146 7.86 -0.08 8.04
CA ARG A 146 7.38 -1.44 7.78
C ARG A 146 6.09 -1.69 8.55
N PRO A 147 5.21 -2.61 8.09
CA PRO A 147 3.99 -2.92 8.81
C PRO A 147 4.19 -3.28 10.30
N PRO A 148 5.23 -4.03 10.73
CA PRO A 148 5.49 -4.25 12.15
C PRO A 148 5.78 -2.96 12.93
N ASN A 149 6.45 -1.98 12.32
CA ASN A 149 6.72 -0.69 12.96
C ASN A 149 5.45 0.13 13.14
N VAL A 150 4.50 0.03 12.21
CA VAL A 150 3.17 0.65 12.36
C VAL A 150 2.41 0.03 13.53
N VAL A 151 2.40 -1.31 13.63
CA VAL A 151 1.75 -2.03 14.75
C VAL A 151 2.40 -1.67 16.09
N GLU A 152 3.73 -1.66 16.15
CA GLU A 152 4.50 -1.25 17.33
C GLU A 152 4.12 0.17 17.77
N LEU A 153 4.13 1.13 16.84
CA LEU A 153 3.78 2.52 17.14
C LEU A 153 2.32 2.68 17.60
N LEU A 154 1.38 1.91 17.05
CA LEU A 154 -0.03 1.92 17.47
C LEU A 154 -0.20 1.37 18.89
N LEU A 155 0.45 0.25 19.20
CA LEU A 155 0.48 -0.34 20.55
C LEU A 155 1.00 0.69 21.57
N LEU A 156 2.12 1.34 21.25
CA LEU A 156 2.74 2.34 22.11
C LEU A 156 1.87 3.59 22.29
N HIS A 157 1.21 4.04 21.22
CA HIS A 157 0.28 5.17 21.25
C HIS A 157 -0.94 4.87 22.13
N HIS A 158 -1.51 3.67 21.99
CA HIS A 158 -2.70 3.25 22.75
C HIS A 158 -2.41 3.03 24.24
N TRP A 159 -1.23 2.50 24.58
CA TRP A 159 -0.86 2.23 25.98
C TRP A 159 -0.41 3.47 26.77
N GLY A 160 -0.65 4.68 26.26
CA GLY A 160 -0.43 5.93 27.00
C GLY A 160 1.04 6.14 27.40
N SER A 161 1.97 5.54 26.65
CA SER A 161 3.39 5.74 26.88
C SER A 161 3.76 7.17 26.47
N GLU A 162 3.60 8.13 27.40
CA GLU A 162 4.08 9.51 27.26
C GLU A 162 5.60 9.60 26.99
N VAL A 163 6.31 8.48 27.08
CA VAL A 163 7.76 8.40 27.17
C VAL A 163 8.41 7.66 25.98
N TRP A 164 7.66 7.11 25.01
CA TRP A 164 8.27 6.26 23.96
C TRP A 164 7.82 6.60 22.52
N PRO A 165 8.75 6.63 21.53
CA PRO A 165 10.20 6.49 21.70
C PRO A 165 10.80 7.65 22.49
N ARG A 166 11.66 7.37 23.49
CA ARG A 166 12.38 8.41 24.27
C ARG A 166 13.16 9.36 23.35
N ASN A 167 13.55 8.85 22.18
CA ASN A 167 14.17 9.58 21.10
C ASN A 167 13.53 9.16 19.76
N ARG A 168 12.50 9.91 19.34
CA ARG A 168 11.70 9.66 18.14
C ARG A 168 12.51 9.72 16.85
N SER A 169 13.42 10.68 16.75
CA SER A 169 14.32 10.79 15.60
C SER A 169 15.31 9.63 15.53
N HIS A 170 15.85 9.19 16.66
CA HIS A 170 16.70 7.99 16.71
C HIS A 170 15.97 6.73 16.25
N TYR A 171 14.70 6.56 16.65
CA TYR A 171 13.89 5.44 16.17
C TYR A 171 13.77 5.44 14.63
N LEU A 172 13.49 6.59 14.00
CA LEU A 172 13.46 6.66 12.54
C LEU A 172 14.84 6.38 11.92
N LEU A 173 15.93 6.90 12.50
CA LEU A 173 17.29 6.61 12.03
C LEU A 173 17.61 5.11 12.06
N GLU A 174 17.20 4.39 13.11
CA GLU A 174 17.37 2.93 13.19
C GLU A 174 16.58 2.19 12.10
N LEU A 175 15.39 2.68 11.76
CA LEU A 175 14.62 2.19 10.61
C LEU A 175 15.31 2.46 9.27
N GLY A 176 16.34 3.31 9.27
CA GLY A 176 17.08 3.72 8.08
C GLY A 176 16.44 4.89 7.36
N PHE A 177 15.56 5.64 8.04
CA PHE A 177 15.15 6.95 7.59
C PHE A 177 16.41 7.80 7.37
N LEU A 178 16.56 8.41 6.20
CA LEU A 178 17.77 9.11 5.73
C LEU A 178 18.98 8.23 5.36
N ASN A 179 18.88 6.90 5.38
CA ASN A 179 19.91 6.06 4.77
C ASN A 179 19.81 6.17 3.25
N VAL A 180 20.46 7.19 2.71
CA VAL A 180 20.79 7.27 1.29
C VAL A 180 21.90 6.25 1.04
N PRO A 181 21.79 5.35 0.03
CA PRO A 181 22.88 4.48 -0.33
C PRO A 181 24.16 5.31 -0.50
N GLN A 182 25.21 5.00 0.27
CA GLN A 182 26.41 5.85 0.44
C GLN A 182 27.26 6.06 -0.84
N VAL A 183 26.81 5.55 -1.98
CA VAL A 183 27.54 5.60 -3.24
C VAL A 183 27.12 6.83 -4.04
N PHE A 184 27.45 8.05 -3.59
CA PHE A 184 27.21 9.22 -4.43
C PHE A 184 28.37 10.21 -4.47
N SER A 185 28.96 10.31 -5.66
CA SER A 185 29.63 11.50 -6.18
C SER A 185 28.95 12.07 -7.44
N HIS A 186 27.82 11.48 -7.92
CA HIS A 186 27.06 12.03 -9.05
C HIS A 186 25.54 12.09 -8.81
N PRO A 187 24.91 13.29 -8.89
CA PRO A 187 23.49 13.51 -8.58
C PRO A 187 22.48 13.03 -9.66
N ALA A 188 22.94 12.36 -10.73
CA ALA A 188 22.11 12.02 -11.88
C ALA A 188 21.53 10.59 -11.87
N GLU A 189 21.95 9.72 -10.93
CA GLU A 189 21.60 8.28 -10.93
C GLU A 189 21.09 7.82 -9.55
N HIS A 190 20.09 8.51 -9.01
CA HIS A 190 19.40 8.04 -7.81
C HIS A 190 18.31 7.04 -8.19
N PRO A 191 18.27 5.83 -7.59
CA PRO A 191 17.14 4.94 -7.79
C PRO A 191 15.88 5.60 -7.26
N ASP A 192 14.75 5.37 -7.95
CA ASP A 192 13.46 5.77 -7.40
C ASP A 192 13.23 5.01 -6.09
N ASN A 193 13.04 5.78 -5.02
CA ASN A 193 12.81 5.27 -3.68
C ASN A 193 11.34 5.38 -3.29
N SER A 194 10.50 5.93 -4.16
CA SER A 194 9.08 6.14 -3.94
C SER A 194 8.28 4.92 -4.37
N TYR A 195 7.39 4.47 -3.50
CA TYR A 195 6.47 3.35 -3.74
C TYR A 195 5.04 3.93 -3.72
N PRO A 196 4.68 4.81 -4.68
CA PRO A 196 3.38 5.45 -4.74
C PRO A 196 2.30 4.41 -5.05
N LEU A 197 1.18 4.47 -4.33
CA LEU A 197 0.09 3.50 -4.44
C LEU A 197 -0.45 3.42 -5.87
N GLU A 198 -0.42 4.54 -6.59
CA GLU A 198 -0.77 4.73 -7.99
C GLU A 198 -0.09 3.69 -8.90
N TYR A 199 1.14 3.26 -8.59
CA TYR A 199 1.83 2.24 -9.38
C TYR A 199 1.19 0.85 -9.26
N LEU A 200 0.68 0.50 -8.07
CA LEU A 200 -0.08 -0.73 -7.87
C LEU A 200 -1.44 -0.65 -8.58
N GLU A 201 -2.09 0.51 -8.51
CA GLU A 201 -3.37 0.76 -9.16
C GLU A 201 -3.28 0.67 -10.69
N ASP A 202 -2.25 1.28 -11.29
CA ASP A 202 -1.96 1.19 -12.74
C ASP A 202 -1.78 -0.26 -13.20
N ASN A 203 -1.01 -1.05 -12.45
CA ASN A 203 -0.81 -2.46 -12.80
C ASN A 203 -2.11 -3.27 -12.67
N MET A 204 -2.92 -2.99 -11.65
CA MET A 204 -4.22 -3.62 -11.48
C MET A 204 -5.15 -3.28 -12.65
N ILE A 205 -5.21 -2.02 -13.11
CA ILE A 205 -5.96 -1.60 -14.30
C ILE A 205 -5.47 -2.36 -15.54
N ASN A 206 -4.14 -2.49 -15.71
CA ASN A 206 -3.57 -3.26 -16.82
C ASN A 206 -3.95 -4.75 -16.77
N LYS A 207 -4.06 -5.35 -15.57
CA LYS A 207 -4.53 -6.73 -15.39
C LYS A 207 -6.03 -6.86 -15.72
N LEU A 208 -6.86 -5.92 -15.28
CA LEU A 208 -8.28 -5.86 -15.65
C LEU A 208 -8.43 -5.73 -17.17
N GLN A 209 -7.66 -4.87 -17.81
CA GLN A 209 -7.69 -4.68 -19.26
C GLN A 209 -7.39 -5.99 -19.99
N LYS A 210 -6.39 -6.76 -19.55
CA LYS A 210 -6.08 -8.07 -20.11
C LYS A 210 -7.21 -9.08 -19.92
N LEU A 211 -7.88 -9.08 -18.76
CA LEU A 211 -9.02 -9.96 -18.50
C LEU A 211 -10.23 -9.61 -19.37
N TYR A 212 -10.54 -8.33 -19.50
CA TYR A 212 -11.74 -7.83 -20.17
C TYR A 212 -11.52 -7.46 -21.64
N GLN A 213 -10.32 -7.71 -22.16
CA GLN A 213 -9.97 -7.46 -23.58
C GLN A 213 -10.98 -8.13 -24.53
N ARG A 214 -11.43 -9.35 -24.21
CA ARG A 214 -12.38 -10.10 -25.03
C ARG A 214 -13.80 -9.53 -24.98
N LEU A 215 -14.15 -8.78 -23.94
CA LEU A 215 -15.46 -8.15 -23.79
C LEU A 215 -15.53 -6.78 -24.48
N GLY A 216 -14.40 -6.27 -24.99
CA GLY A 216 -14.34 -4.97 -25.66
C GLY A 216 -14.45 -3.77 -24.72
N VAL A 217 -14.19 -3.98 -23.41
CA VAL A 217 -14.18 -2.90 -22.42
C VAL A 217 -12.92 -2.06 -22.62
N SER A 218 -13.09 -0.74 -22.77
CA SER A 218 -11.96 0.17 -22.96
C SER A 218 -11.21 0.42 -21.64
N LYS A 219 -9.95 0.86 -21.73
CA LYS A 219 -9.14 1.15 -20.54
C LYS A 219 -9.76 2.29 -19.73
N GLU A 220 -10.30 3.30 -20.41
CA GLU A 220 -10.94 4.47 -19.81
C GLU A 220 -12.17 4.08 -18.99
N HIS A 221 -12.94 3.08 -19.44
CA HIS A 221 -14.07 2.55 -18.66
C HIS A 221 -13.61 1.82 -17.41
N LEU A 222 -12.48 1.11 -17.47
CA LEU A 222 -11.89 0.43 -16.30
C LEU A 222 -11.31 1.44 -15.31
N GLU A 223 -10.64 2.49 -15.81
CA GLU A 223 -10.15 3.61 -15.00
C GLU A 223 -11.31 4.30 -14.27
N LEU A 224 -12.39 4.65 -14.97
CA LEU A 224 -13.56 5.27 -14.36
C LEU A 224 -14.23 4.34 -13.33
N ALA A 225 -14.36 3.05 -13.63
CA ALA A 225 -14.90 2.08 -12.69
C ALA A 225 -13.99 1.92 -11.46
N TRP A 226 -12.67 2.01 -11.65
CA TRP A 226 -11.70 1.97 -10.57
C TRP A 226 -11.71 3.25 -9.72
N GLU A 227 -11.78 4.42 -10.32
CA GLU A 227 -11.93 5.70 -9.62
C GLU A 227 -13.18 5.71 -8.73
N GLN A 228 -14.31 5.26 -9.27
CA GLN A 228 -15.54 5.10 -8.50
C GLN A 228 -15.40 4.03 -7.43
N TYR A 229 -14.72 2.93 -7.73
CA TYR A 229 -14.35 1.95 -6.71
C TYR A 229 -13.47 2.56 -5.63
N ARG A 230 -12.61 3.56 -5.91
CA ARG A 230 -11.65 4.24 -5.00
C ARG A 230 -12.17 5.53 -4.35
N ASP A 231 -13.33 6.03 -4.75
CA ASP A 231 -13.98 7.25 -4.22
C ASP A 231 -14.05 7.32 -2.68
N PRO A 232 -13.53 8.37 -2.01
CA PRO A 232 -13.47 8.46 -0.54
C PRO A 232 -14.82 8.43 0.19
N GLU A 233 -15.90 8.97 -0.40
CA GLU A 233 -17.22 9.04 0.25
C GLU A 233 -17.83 7.63 0.47
N SER A 234 -17.39 6.65 -0.32
CA SER A 234 -17.89 5.28 -0.30
C SER A 234 -17.21 4.37 0.75
N TRP A 235 -16.20 4.85 1.50
CA TRP A 235 -15.38 4.01 2.38
C TRP A 235 -16.15 3.41 3.57
N ALA A 236 -17.19 4.09 4.05
CA ALA A 236 -18.05 3.63 5.15
C ALA A 236 -19.30 2.88 4.68
N GLN A 237 -19.66 2.96 3.40
CA GLN A 237 -20.97 2.50 2.89
C GLN A 237 -20.89 1.46 1.76
N CYS A 238 -19.72 1.23 1.17
CA CYS A 238 -19.58 0.45 -0.06
C CYS A 238 -18.50 -0.63 0.05
N THR A 239 -18.50 -1.54 -0.93
CA THR A 239 -17.75 -2.80 -1.07
C THR A 239 -16.23 -2.78 -0.90
N LYS A 240 -15.63 -1.62 -0.60
CA LYS A 240 -14.24 -1.43 -0.18
C LYS A 240 -13.99 -1.97 1.22
N GLY A 241 -12.74 -2.36 1.48
CA GLY A 241 -12.32 -2.75 2.81
C GLY A 241 -13.01 -4.03 3.27
N ARG A 242 -13.42 -4.91 2.35
CA ARG A 242 -13.94 -6.25 2.71
C ARG A 242 -12.87 -7.15 3.30
N VAL A 243 -11.61 -6.87 3.01
CA VAL A 243 -10.47 -7.41 3.77
C VAL A 243 -10.54 -6.99 5.24
N PHE A 244 -11.13 -5.81 5.52
CA PHE A 244 -11.27 -5.17 6.83
C PHE A 244 -12.72 -5.11 7.35
N SER A 245 -13.71 -5.68 6.65
CA SER A 245 -15.10 -5.64 7.04
C SER A 245 -15.33 -6.71 8.11
N PHE A 246 -14.69 -6.52 9.26
CA PHE A 246 -15.08 -7.17 10.49
C PHE A 246 -16.51 -6.73 10.75
N THR A 247 -17.44 -7.70 10.91
CA THR A 247 -18.86 -7.41 11.12
C THR A 247 -19.03 -6.25 12.10
N GLU A 248 -19.73 -5.19 11.64
CA GLU A 248 -20.07 -4.00 12.41
C GLU A 248 -20.45 -4.39 13.84
N GLY A 249 -19.58 -4.08 14.79
CA GLY A 249 -19.79 -4.47 16.18
C GLY A 249 -18.53 -4.56 17.04
N MET A 250 -17.33 -4.51 16.46
CA MET A 250 -16.09 -4.56 17.26
C MET A 250 -15.08 -3.52 16.82
N GLU A 251 -14.61 -2.76 17.80
CA GLU A 251 -13.55 -1.77 17.67
C GLU A 251 -12.31 -2.41 17.04
N ILE A 252 -11.98 -2.01 15.82
CA ILE A 252 -10.83 -2.49 15.03
C ILE A 252 -9.51 -2.38 15.82
N ALA A 253 -9.40 -1.36 16.67
CA ALA A 253 -8.25 -1.19 17.57
C ALA A 253 -8.16 -2.33 18.60
N THR A 254 -9.28 -2.74 19.18
CA THR A 254 -9.35 -3.74 20.26
C THR A 254 -9.11 -5.16 19.74
N GLU A 255 -9.47 -5.47 18.49
CA GLU A 255 -9.12 -6.77 17.87
C GLU A 255 -7.66 -6.86 17.40
N ILE A 256 -7.05 -5.77 16.92
CA ILE A 256 -5.62 -5.76 16.56
C ILE A 256 -4.74 -5.93 17.82
N LEU A 257 -5.20 -5.44 18.98
CA LEU A 257 -4.47 -5.47 20.24
C LEU A 257 -4.71 -6.73 21.09
N ASN A 258 -5.76 -7.50 20.81
CA ASN A 258 -6.09 -8.74 21.52
C ASN A 258 -5.54 -10.01 20.84
N PHE A 259 -4.58 -9.87 19.92
CA PHE A 259 -3.81 -10.97 19.32
C PHE A 259 -2.31 -10.80 19.53
#